data_AF-A0A4U7CST2-F1
#
_entry.id   AF-A0A4U7CST2-F1
#
_cell.length_a   1.000
_cell.length_b   1.000
_cell.length_c   1.000
_cell.angle_alpha   90.00
_cell.angle_beta   90.00
_cell.angle_gamma   90.00
#
_symmetry.space_group_name_H-M   'P 1'
#
loop_
_entity.id
_entity.type
_entity.pdbx_description
1 polymer ?
#
loop_
_entity_poly.entity_id
_entity_poly.type
_entity_poly.pdbx_seq_one_letter_code
_entity_poly.pdbx_strand_id
1 'polypeptide(L)'
;MEDVTEEIVGEILQAGEEEPIEFVGDNEVIVKGELNIDEVNEALGIDIPEGEEFETIAGFIFNRAGRLVEEGERIEYDGLEIRVERVENTRILKARIVRTEEYDRSRTEAEPEAESEDATAE
;
A
#
# COMPACT_ATOMS: atom_id res chain seq x y z
N MET A 1 -20.43 -11.24 -7.38
CA MET A 1 -21.11 -10.09 -6.76
C MET A 1 -20.01 -9.07 -6.65
N GLU A 2 -19.98 -8.13 -7.60
CA GLU A 2 -19.01 -7.04 -7.63
C GLU A 2 -19.65 -5.92 -6.82
N ASP A 3 -19.07 -5.65 -5.65
CA ASP A 3 -19.55 -4.61 -4.74
C ASP A 3 -19.08 -3.26 -5.29
N VAL A 4 -20.01 -2.32 -5.43
CA VAL A 4 -19.76 -0.99 -5.98
C VAL A 4 -20.03 0.00 -4.85
N THR A 5 -19.04 0.20 -4.00
CA THR A 5 -18.99 1.31 -3.06
C THR A 5 -17.60 1.92 -3.10
N GLU A 6 -17.35 2.74 -4.11
CA GLU A 6 -16.24 3.71 -4.09
C GLU A 6 -16.52 4.70 -2.96
N GLU A 7 -15.74 4.59 -1.89
CA GLU A 7 -15.79 5.47 -0.74
C GLU A 7 -15.31 6.86 -1.17
N ILE A 8 -16.19 7.85 -1.07
CA ILE A 8 -15.86 9.26 -1.26
C ILE A 8 -15.11 9.71 0.00
N VAL A 9 -13.81 9.45 0.08
CA VAL A 9 -12.92 10.05 1.08
C VAL A 9 -11.68 10.57 0.39
N GLY A 10 -11.80 11.77 -0.15
CA GLY A 10 -10.67 12.59 -0.57
C GLY A 10 -10.92 14.00 -0.05
N GLU A 11 -9.95 14.58 0.66
CA GLU A 11 -9.95 15.96 1.12
C GLU A 11 -10.27 16.91 -0.06
N ILE A 12 -10.83 18.10 0.18
CA ILE A 12 -11.22 19.01 -0.92
C ILE A 12 -9.97 19.41 -1.74
N LEU A 13 -9.67 18.69 -2.81
CA LEU A 13 -8.52 18.95 -3.69
C LEU A 13 -8.76 20.25 -4.48
N GLN A 14 -7.71 21.06 -4.63
CA GLN A 14 -7.79 22.22 -5.51
C GLN A 14 -7.69 21.78 -6.97
N ALA A 15 -8.34 22.53 -7.87
CA ALA A 15 -8.35 22.24 -9.29
C ALA A 15 -6.92 22.16 -9.86
N GLY A 16 -6.48 20.94 -10.20
CA GLY A 16 -5.16 20.66 -10.78
C GLY A 16 -4.21 19.87 -9.87
N GLU A 17 -4.59 19.58 -8.62
CA GLU A 17 -3.82 18.71 -7.73
C GLU A 17 -4.22 17.24 -7.95
N GLU A 18 -3.22 16.38 -8.17
CA GLU A 18 -3.42 14.93 -8.21
C GLU A 18 -3.47 14.38 -6.78
N GLU A 19 -4.38 13.43 -6.53
CA GLU A 19 -4.47 12.74 -5.24
C GLU A 19 -3.16 12.03 -4.88
N PRO A 20 -2.72 12.07 -3.62
CA PRO A 20 -1.57 11.30 -3.16
C PRO A 20 -1.81 9.79 -3.25
N ILE A 21 -3.06 9.36 -3.04
CA ILE A 21 -3.54 7.98 -3.10
C ILE A 21 -4.81 7.97 -3.93
N GLU A 22 -4.87 7.12 -4.94
CA GLU A 22 -6.02 6.89 -5.80
C GLU A 22 -6.42 5.41 -5.65
N PHE A 23 -7.61 5.14 -5.11
CA PHE A 23 -8.14 3.78 -5.02
C PHE A 23 -8.65 3.32 -6.39
N VAL A 24 -8.10 2.22 -6.89
CA VAL A 24 -8.51 1.62 -8.17
C VAL A 24 -9.44 0.42 -7.93
N GLY A 25 -9.38 -0.18 -6.74
CA GLY A 25 -10.29 -1.21 -6.26
C GLY A 25 -10.03 -1.55 -4.78
N ASP A 26 -10.77 -2.51 -4.22
CA ASP A 26 -10.71 -2.85 -2.79
C ASP A 26 -9.33 -3.29 -2.30
N ASN A 27 -8.51 -3.82 -3.21
CA ASN A 27 -7.19 -4.39 -2.95
C ASN A 27 -6.09 -3.66 -3.72
N GLU A 28 -6.40 -2.53 -4.35
CA GLU A 28 -5.52 -1.88 -5.32
C GLU A 28 -5.55 -0.36 -5.20
N VAL A 29 -4.37 0.23 -5.04
CA VAL A 29 -4.17 1.68 -5.01
C VAL A 29 -3.06 2.10 -5.96
N ILE A 30 -3.19 3.32 -6.50
CA ILE A 30 -2.11 4.05 -7.16
C ILE A 30 -1.68 5.18 -6.23
N VAL A 31 -0.40 5.23 -5.88
CA VAL A 31 0.16 6.19 -4.93
C VAL A 31 1.27 6.99 -5.55
N LYS A 32 1.49 8.21 -5.05
CA LYS A 32 2.69 8.98 -5.35
C LYS A 32 3.92 8.26 -4.79
N GLY A 33 5.01 8.23 -5.55
CA GLY A 33 6.24 7.58 -5.09
C GLY A 33 6.88 8.27 -3.88
N GLU A 34 6.62 9.56 -3.68
CA GLU A 34 7.08 10.34 -2.53
C GLU A 34 6.19 10.22 -1.29
N LEU A 35 5.08 9.48 -1.38
CA LEU A 35 4.19 9.26 -0.26
C LEU A 35 4.86 8.38 0.80
N ASN A 36 4.58 8.66 2.07
CA ASN A 36 5.16 7.88 3.16
C ASN A 36 4.54 6.49 3.23
N ILE A 37 5.33 5.54 3.74
CA ILE A 37 4.92 4.14 3.83
C ILE A 37 3.78 3.95 4.83
N ASP A 38 3.78 4.69 5.94
CA ASP A 38 2.71 4.64 6.96
C ASP A 38 1.36 5.03 6.35
N GLU A 39 1.31 6.10 5.55
CA GLU A 39 0.09 6.55 4.89
C GLU A 39 -0.49 5.49 3.94
N VAL A 40 0.39 4.77 3.23
CA VAL A 40 -0.03 3.69 2.33
C VAL A 40 -0.45 2.44 3.09
N ASN A 41 0.26 2.12 4.17
CA ASN A 41 -0.09 1.02 5.07
C ASN A 41 -1.48 1.22 5.68
N GLU A 42 -1.77 2.43 6.18
CA GLU A 42 -3.09 2.78 6.71
C GLU A 42 -4.17 2.75 5.62
N ALA A 43 -3.90 3.31 4.44
CA ALA A 43 -4.89 3.40 3.37
C ALA A 43 -5.27 2.04 2.76
N LEU A 44 -4.29 1.17 2.51
CA LEU A 44 -4.52 -0.14 1.90
C LEU A 44 -4.62 -1.27 2.95
N GLY A 45 -4.42 -0.99 4.24
CA GLY A 45 -4.40 -2.01 5.30
C GLY A 45 -3.31 -3.06 5.03
N ILE A 46 -2.09 -2.59 4.79
CA ILE A 46 -0.92 -3.42 4.52
C ILE A 46 0.22 -3.14 5.51
N ASP A 47 1.25 -3.98 5.51
CA ASP A 47 2.41 -3.90 6.41
C ASP A 47 3.72 -3.89 5.60
N ILE A 48 3.95 -2.81 4.83
CA ILE A 48 5.27 -2.56 4.24
C ILE A 48 6.18 -2.06 5.37
N PRO A 49 7.40 -2.61 5.53
CA PRO A 49 8.32 -2.16 6.57
C PRO A 49 8.67 -0.69 6.34
N GLU A 50 8.94 0.03 7.42
CA GLU A 50 9.43 1.41 7.43
C GLU A 50 10.66 1.50 8.35
N GLY A 51 11.56 2.45 8.08
CA GLY A 51 12.75 2.63 8.93
C GLY A 51 13.72 3.69 8.44
N GLU A 52 14.87 3.80 9.10
CA GLU A 52 15.87 4.84 8.82
C GLU A 52 16.44 4.80 7.39
N GLU A 53 16.33 3.66 6.71
CA GLU A 53 16.84 3.47 5.35
C GLU A 53 15.87 3.96 4.27
N PHE A 54 14.57 3.96 4.54
CA PHE A 54 13.51 4.37 3.62
C PHE A 54 12.21 4.70 4.36
N GLU A 55 11.64 5.84 4.01
CA GLU A 55 10.39 6.35 4.60
C GLU A 55 9.25 6.40 3.56
N THR A 56 9.59 6.33 2.26
CA THR A 56 8.64 6.50 1.15
C THR A 56 8.54 5.26 0.28
N ILE A 57 7.45 5.14 -0.48
CA ILE A 57 7.23 4.04 -1.43
C ILE A 57 8.35 3.94 -2.46
N ALA A 58 8.81 5.07 -3.00
CA ALA A 58 9.94 5.08 -3.93
C ALA A 58 11.23 4.58 -3.26
N GLY A 59 11.49 5.01 -2.02
CA GLY A 59 12.63 4.55 -1.23
C GLY A 59 12.61 3.04 -0.99
N PHE A 60 11.45 2.52 -0.59
CA PHE A 60 11.23 1.08 -0.42
C PHE A 60 11.48 0.31 -1.71
N ILE A 61 10.90 0.76 -2.83
CA ILE A 61 11.08 0.15 -4.15
C ILE A 61 12.57 0.09 -4.55
N PHE A 62 13.31 1.18 -4.38
CA PHE A 62 14.74 1.20 -4.70
C PHE A 62 15.57 0.30 -3.78
N ASN A 63 15.27 0.31 -2.48
CA ASN A 63 15.95 -0.56 -1.51
C ASN A 63 15.72 -2.03 -1.87
N ARG A 64 14.46 -2.40 -2.15
CA ARG A 64 14.06 -3.75 -2.53
C ARG A 64 14.68 -4.21 -3.85
N ALA A 65 14.73 -3.33 -4.85
CA ALA A 65 15.33 -3.62 -6.14
C ALA A 65 16.87 -3.67 -6.09
N GLY A 66 17.50 -2.92 -5.19
CA GLY A 66 18.97 -2.76 -5.09
C GLY A 66 19.60 -2.06 -6.30
N ARG A 67 18.77 -1.47 -7.18
CA ARG A 67 19.17 -0.78 -8.41
C ARG A 67 18.09 0.23 -8.83
N LEU A 68 18.39 0.99 -9.88
CA LEU A 68 17.37 1.80 -10.53
C LEU A 68 16.32 0.91 -11.20
N VAL A 69 15.06 1.31 -11.04
CA VAL A 69 13.89 0.64 -11.61
C VAL A 69 13.37 1.42 -12.81
N GLU A 70 12.69 0.71 -13.71
CA GLU A 70 12.10 1.28 -14.92
C GLU A 70 10.58 1.28 -14.85
N GLU A 71 9.95 2.14 -15.65
CA GLU A 71 8.50 2.15 -15.78
C GLU A 71 8.00 0.79 -16.29
N GLY A 72 6.95 0.28 -15.65
CA GLY A 72 6.35 -1.02 -15.90
C GLY A 72 6.99 -2.18 -15.14
N GLU A 73 8.08 -1.96 -14.42
CA GLU A 73 8.71 -2.99 -13.58
C GLU A 73 7.81 -3.41 -12.43
N ARG A 74 7.87 -4.69 -12.06
CA ARG A 74 7.10 -5.29 -10.97
C ARG A 74 8.03 -5.80 -9.88
N ILE A 75 7.64 -5.58 -8.64
CA ILE A 75 8.34 -5.99 -7.43
C ILE A 75 7.35 -6.70 -6.51
N GLU A 76 7.71 -7.89 -6.07
CA GLU A 76 6.92 -8.69 -5.15
C GLU A 76 7.51 -8.60 -3.72
N TYR A 77 6.62 -8.38 -2.75
CA TYR A 77 6.99 -8.32 -1.35
C TYR A 77 5.87 -8.84 -0.45
N ASP A 78 6.12 -9.92 0.28
CA ASP A 78 5.22 -10.46 1.31
C ASP A 78 3.76 -10.65 0.86
N GLY A 79 3.52 -11.07 -0.39
CA GLY A 79 2.16 -11.19 -0.95
C GLY A 79 1.61 -9.89 -1.55
N LEU A 80 2.39 -8.80 -1.61
CA LEU A 80 2.06 -7.58 -2.32
C LEU A 80 2.72 -7.58 -3.70
N GLU A 81 1.98 -7.13 -4.73
CA GLU A 81 2.54 -6.77 -6.03
C GLU A 81 2.64 -5.25 -6.13
N ILE A 82 3.86 -4.75 -6.34
CA ILE A 82 4.14 -3.33 -6.52
C ILE A 82 4.62 -3.13 -7.95
N ARG A 83 3.91 -2.29 -8.70
CA ARG A 83 4.26 -1.96 -10.08
C ARG A 83 4.62 -0.49 -10.21
N VAL A 84 5.75 -0.23 -10.85
CA VAL A 84 6.19 1.14 -11.13
C VAL A 84 5.38 1.67 -12.31
N GLU A 85 4.47 2.61 -12.08
CA GLU A 85 3.58 3.13 -13.13
C GLU A 85 4.19 4.32 -13.87
N ARG A 86 5.03 5.11 -13.18
CA ARG A 86 5.69 6.26 -13.81
C ARG A 86 7.04 6.56 -13.20
N VAL A 87 8.05 6.75 -14.05
CA VAL A 87 9.39 7.20 -13.66
C VAL A 87 9.76 8.45 -14.45
N GLU A 88 10.30 9.45 -13.76
CA GLU A 88 10.85 10.66 -14.38
C GLU A 88 12.23 10.96 -13.80
N ASN A 89 13.26 11.09 -14.65
CA ASN A 89 14.63 11.41 -14.22
C ASN A 89 15.15 10.55 -13.04
N THR A 90 14.85 9.25 -13.05
CA THR A 90 15.22 8.31 -11.96
C THR A 90 14.38 8.45 -10.68
N ARG A 91 13.35 9.30 -10.67
CA ARG A 91 12.38 9.38 -9.57
C ARG A 91 11.12 8.60 -9.95
N ILE A 92 10.69 7.71 -9.06
CA ILE A 92 9.39 7.05 -9.18
C ILE A 92 8.34 8.09 -8.81
N LEU A 93 7.48 8.45 -9.76
CA LEU A 93 6.40 9.41 -9.55
C LEU A 93 5.13 8.72 -9.10
N LYS A 94 4.83 7.54 -9.66
CA LYS A 94 3.65 6.74 -9.32
C LYS A 94 3.99 5.27 -9.22
N ALA A 95 3.43 4.62 -8.22
CA ALA A 95 3.46 3.17 -8.06
C ALA A 95 2.03 2.66 -7.84
N ARG A 96 1.74 1.50 -8.40
CA ARG A 96 0.51 0.75 -8.15
C ARG A 96 0.82 -0.38 -7.18
N ILE A 97 -0.01 -0.55 -6.17
CA ILE A 97 0.18 -1.58 -5.13
C ILE A 97 -1.09 -2.41 -5.09
N VAL A 98 -0.92 -3.73 -5.13
CA VAL A 98 -2.00 -4.71 -5.15
C VAL A 98 -1.78 -5.72 -4.04
N ARG A 99 -2.79 -5.94 -3.18
CA ARG A 99 -2.84 -7.10 -2.29
C ARG A 99 -3.16 -8.33 -3.12
N THR A 100 -2.28 -9.33 -3.09
CA THR A 100 -2.58 -10.61 -3.74
C THR A 100 -3.43 -11.49 -2.82
N GLU A 101 -4.04 -12.54 -3.39
CA GLU A 101 -4.74 -13.55 -2.58
C GLU A 101 -3.85 -14.20 -1.51
N GLU A 102 -2.53 -14.22 -1.71
CA GLU A 102 -1.58 -14.74 -0.73
C GLU A 102 -1.49 -13.82 0.50
N TYR A 103 -1.55 -12.50 0.29
CA TYR A 103 -1.56 -11.50 1.36
C TYR A 103 -2.79 -11.61 2.26
N ASP A 104 -3.98 -11.71 1.65
CA ASP A 104 -5.22 -11.80 2.42
C ASP A 104 -5.30 -13.10 3.23
N ARG A 105 -4.76 -14.20 2.70
CA ARG A 105 -4.68 -15.49 3.41
C ARG A 105 -3.71 -15.45 4.58
N SER A 106 -2.54 -14.83 4.40
CA SER A 106 -1.54 -14.73 5.48
C SER A 106 -2.03 -13.88 6.64
N ARG A 107 -2.79 -12.80 6.40
CA ARG A 107 -3.45 -12.03 7.46
C ARG A 107 -4.54 -12.80 8.20
N THR A 108 -5.35 -13.57 7.49
CA THR A 108 -6.46 -14.35 8.10
C THR A 108 -5.95 -15.44 9.05
N GLU A 109 -4.79 -16.03 8.75
CA GLU A 109 -4.18 -17.08 9.60
C GLU A 109 -3.34 -16.54 10.78
N ALA A 110 -3.10 -15.23 10.83
CA ALA A 110 -2.31 -14.58 11.88
C ALA A 110 -3.14 -14.11 13.10
N GLU A 111 -4.47 -14.26 13.08
CA GLU A 111 -5.37 -13.91 14.19
C GLU A 111 -5.81 -15.16 14.98
N PRO A 112 -5.05 -15.64 15.99
CA PRO A 112 -5.64 -16.45 17.05
C PRO A 112 -6.28 -15.50 18.07
N GLU A 113 -7.62 -15.46 18.06
CA GLU A 113 -8.52 -15.27 19.21
C GLU A 113 -7.90 -14.61 20.46
N ALA A 114 -7.99 -13.29 20.57
CA ALA A 114 -7.93 -12.61 21.87
C ALA A 114 -9.31 -12.68 22.56
N GLU A 115 -9.83 -13.89 22.74
CA GLU A 115 -10.87 -14.16 23.73
C GLU A 115 -10.18 -14.55 25.03
N SER A 116 -10.00 -13.61 25.97
CA SER A 116 -9.74 -13.97 27.37
C SER A 116 -10.22 -12.88 28.33
N GLU A 117 -11.34 -13.23 28.98
CA GLU A 117 -11.65 -13.04 30.41
C GLU A 117 -11.93 -11.61 30.93
N ASP A 118 -13.22 -11.26 31.02
CA ASP A 118 -13.76 -10.68 32.26
C ASP A 118 -15.20 -11.20 32.50
N ALA A 119 -15.27 -12.41 33.05
CA ALA A 119 -16.48 -12.94 33.66
C ALA A 119 -16.10 -13.64 34.96
N THR A 120 -15.73 -12.87 35.98
CA THR A 120 -15.83 -13.35 37.36
C THR A 120 -16.85 -12.49 38.09
N ALA A 121 -18.07 -13.00 38.14
CA ALA A 121 -19.06 -12.61 39.12
C ALA A 121 -18.64 -13.17 40.49
N GLU A 122 -18.50 -12.31 41.50
CA GLU A 122 -18.88 -12.57 42.91
C GLU A 122 -19.21 -11.23 43.62
#